data_AF-A0A2V9RNE1-F1
#
_entry.id   AF-A0A2V9RNE1-F1
#
_cell.length_a   1.000
_cell.length_b   1.000
_cell.length_c   1.000
_cell.angle_alpha   90.00
_cell.angle_beta   90.00
_cell.angle_gamma   90.00
#
_symmetry.space_group_name_H-M   'P 1'
#
loop_
_entity.id
_entity.type
_entity.pdbx_description
1 polymer ?
#
loop_
_entity_poly.entity_id
_entity_poly.type
_entity_poly.pdbx_seq_one_letter_code
_entity_poly.pdbx_strand_id
1 'polypeptide(L)'
;NWKEAWEGAKKRAGTILGLAQPPDKNGVRATQERFVPLQCRFHDLRHTACTRLLEGGVPYHVVSTIMGWSAATAVRMAKRYGHIGQKALREAMEVLGKVEILAGSPKNPPKSERVEAAKSN
;
A
#
# COMPACT_ATOMS: atom_id res chain seq x y z
N ASN A 1 22.14 -18.29 11.97
CA ASN A 1 22.11 -18.27 10.49
C ASN A 1 20.81 -17.61 10.01
N TRP A 2 20.81 -16.81 8.93
CA TRP A 2 19.58 -16.11 8.45
C TRP A 2 18.50 -17.08 7.96
N LYS A 3 18.90 -18.23 7.39
CA LYS A 3 17.97 -19.27 6.93
C LYS A 3 17.18 -19.86 8.10
N GLU A 4 17.87 -20.21 9.18
CA GLU A 4 17.24 -20.71 10.42
C GLU A 4 16.32 -19.67 11.04
N ALA A 5 16.74 -18.40 11.10
CA ALA A 5 15.91 -17.32 11.61
C ALA A 5 14.64 -17.13 10.78
N TRP A 6 14.73 -17.24 9.45
CA TRP A 6 13.60 -17.18 8.52
C TRP A 6 12.62 -18.35 8.71
N GLU A 7 13.13 -19.59 8.78
CA GLU A 7 12.29 -20.76 9.05
C GLU A 7 11.61 -20.68 10.43
N GLY A 8 12.35 -20.23 11.45
CA GLY A 8 11.81 -19.98 12.77
C GLY A 8 10.72 -18.90 12.77
N ALA A 9 10.89 -17.83 12.01
CA ALA A 9 9.88 -16.77 11.87
C ALA A 9 8.58 -17.29 11.22
N LYS A 10 8.68 -18.09 10.14
CA LYS A 10 7.52 -18.71 9.49
C LYS A 10 6.76 -19.64 10.41
N LYS A 11 7.46 -20.43 11.23
CA LYS A 11 6.84 -21.30 12.24
C LYS A 11 6.07 -20.49 13.28
N ARG A 12 6.71 -19.47 13.88
CA ARG A 12 6.05 -18.59 14.86
C ARG A 12 4.82 -17.89 14.27
N ALA A 13 4.91 -17.40 13.03
CA ALA A 13 3.78 -16.77 12.35
C ALA A 13 2.63 -17.77 12.12
N GLY A 14 2.94 -19.01 11.72
CA GLY A 14 1.96 -20.08 11.60
C GLY A 14 1.24 -20.39 12.91
N THR A 15 1.98 -20.41 14.03
CA THR A 15 1.43 -20.56 15.38
C THR A 15 0.47 -19.43 15.74
N ILE A 16 0.89 -18.17 15.54
CA ILE A 16 0.06 -16.99 15.85
C ILE A 16 -1.25 -17.00 15.05
N LEU A 17 -1.19 -17.44 13.79
CA LEU A 17 -2.34 -17.48 12.90
C LEU A 17 -3.22 -18.73 13.08
N GLY A 18 -2.86 -19.64 14.00
CA GLY A 18 -3.62 -20.86 14.25
C GLY A 18 -3.68 -21.81 13.05
N LEU A 19 -2.65 -21.80 12.19
CA LEU A 19 -2.57 -22.69 11.03
C LEU A 19 -2.24 -24.13 11.49
N ALA A 20 -3.24 -24.83 12.01
CA ALA A 20 -3.15 -26.22 12.45
C ALA A 20 -3.37 -27.18 11.27
N GLN A 21 -2.64 -28.30 11.26
CA GLN A 21 -2.87 -29.39 10.32
C GLN A 21 -4.05 -30.26 10.79
N PRO A 22 -4.92 -30.78 9.90
CA PRO A 22 -5.96 -31.74 10.29
C PRO A 22 -5.34 -32.98 10.98
N PRO A 23 -6.06 -33.62 11.91
CA PRO A 23 -5.52 -34.74 12.67
C PRO A 23 -5.11 -35.89 11.74
N ASP A 24 -3.98 -36.51 12.08
CA ASP A 24 -3.60 -37.78 11.49
C ASP A 24 -4.61 -38.85 11.91
N LYS A 25 -4.99 -39.68 10.94
CA LYS A 25 -5.96 -40.79 11.09
C LYS A 25 -5.50 -41.89 12.07
N ASN A 26 -4.26 -41.80 12.55
CA ASN A 26 -3.66 -42.73 13.49
C ASN A 26 -3.39 -41.96 14.78
N GLY A 27 -4.34 -41.97 15.71
CA GLY A 27 -4.35 -41.16 16.93
C GLY A 27 -3.19 -41.41 17.90
N VAL A 28 -2.00 -40.91 17.56
CA VAL A 28 -0.83 -40.93 18.43
C VAL A 28 -0.64 -39.55 19.06
N ARG A 29 -0.71 -39.53 20.40
CA ARG A 29 -0.44 -38.45 21.34
C ARG A 29 0.41 -37.29 20.78
N ALA A 30 -0.26 -36.17 20.52
CA ALA A 30 0.36 -34.89 20.19
C ALA A 30 1.17 -34.37 21.38
N THR A 31 2.49 -34.54 21.34
CA THR A 31 3.44 -33.89 22.28
C THR A 31 4.45 -32.98 21.58
N GLN A 32 4.24 -32.69 20.29
CA GLN A 32 4.98 -31.64 19.59
C GLN A 32 3.96 -30.85 18.77
N GLU A 33 3.77 -29.59 19.12
CA GLU A 33 2.74 -28.74 18.51
C GLU A 33 2.89 -28.73 16.98
N ARG A 34 1.93 -29.37 16.30
CA ARG A 34 1.92 -29.60 14.85
C ARG A 34 1.51 -28.32 14.13
N PHE A 35 2.42 -27.35 14.04
CA PHE A 35 2.16 -26.09 13.33
C PHE A 35 2.59 -26.16 11.86
N VAL A 36 1.73 -25.64 11.00
CA VAL A 36 2.06 -25.41 9.60
C VAL A 36 2.79 -24.06 9.51
N PRO A 37 4.05 -24.02 9.02
CA PRO A 37 4.74 -22.75 8.84
C PRO A 37 3.99 -21.90 7.81
N LEU A 38 3.95 -20.58 8.03
CA LEU A 38 3.36 -19.64 7.09
C LEU A 38 4.02 -19.78 5.71
N GLN A 39 3.20 -20.03 4.69
CA GLN A 39 3.65 -20.13 3.31
C GLN A 39 3.76 -18.74 2.70
N CYS A 40 4.93 -18.12 2.83
CA CYS A 40 5.23 -16.84 2.21
C CYS A 40 6.69 -16.76 1.73
N ARG A 41 6.94 -15.85 0.78
CA ARG A 41 8.27 -15.54 0.25
C ARG A 41 8.67 -14.13 0.67
N PHE A 42 9.97 -13.84 0.65
CA PHE A 42 10.48 -12.49 0.89
C PHE A 42 9.89 -11.44 -0.06
N HIS A 43 9.54 -11.84 -1.28
CA HIS A 43 8.88 -10.96 -2.24
C HIS A 43 7.50 -10.51 -1.74
N ASP A 44 6.74 -11.40 -1.12
CA ASP A 44 5.40 -11.09 -0.58
C ASP A 44 5.53 -10.08 0.58
N LEU A 45 6.55 -10.24 1.43
CA LEU A 45 6.87 -9.26 2.47
C LEU A 45 7.28 -7.90 1.91
N ARG A 46 8.01 -7.88 0.79
CA ARG A 46 8.35 -6.65 0.08
C ARG A 46 7.12 -5.93 -0.43
N HIS A 47 6.12 -6.65 -0.94
CA HIS A 47 4.81 -6.07 -1.28
C HIS A 47 4.12 -5.48 -0.05
N THR A 48 4.04 -6.23 1.05
CA THR A 48 3.41 -5.76 2.30
C THR A 48 4.09 -4.50 2.83
N ALA A 49 5.42 -4.44 2.82
CA ALA A 49 6.17 -3.25 3.24
C ALA A 49 5.84 -2.03 2.36
N CYS A 50 5.78 -2.22 1.03
CA CYS A 50 5.42 -1.16 0.10
C CYS A 50 4.00 -0.63 0.36
N THR A 51 3.02 -1.52 0.48
CA THR A 51 1.64 -1.14 0.77
C THR A 51 1.55 -0.32 2.06
N ARG A 52 2.19 -0.77 3.15
CA ARG A 52 2.16 -0.07 4.44
C ARG A 52 2.79 1.32 4.39
N LEU A 53 3.91 1.47 3.68
CA LEU A 53 4.56 2.78 3.51
C LEU A 53 3.63 3.74 2.74
N LEU A 54 3.03 3.27 1.66
CA LEU A 54 2.14 4.09 0.83
C LEU A 54 0.83 4.43 1.54
N GLU A 55 0.22 3.48 2.25
CA GLU A 55 -0.97 3.72 3.08
C GLU A 55 -0.67 4.66 4.25
N GLY A 56 0.56 4.66 4.78
CA GLY A 56 1.03 5.64 5.75
C GLY A 56 1.32 7.03 5.17
N GLY A 57 1.04 7.26 3.88
CA GLY A 57 1.24 8.55 3.21
C GLY A 57 2.69 8.88 2.87
N VAL A 58 3.60 7.90 2.91
CA VAL A 58 5.01 8.14 2.58
C VAL A 58 5.16 8.51 1.10
N PRO A 59 5.85 9.61 0.77
CA PRO A 59 6.02 10.03 -0.63
C PRO A 59 6.70 8.98 -1.51
N TYR A 60 6.28 8.89 -2.78
CA TYR A 60 6.80 7.90 -3.73
C TYR A 60 8.33 7.91 -3.89
N HIS A 61 8.97 9.08 -3.80
CA HIS A 61 10.43 9.17 -3.92
C HIS A 61 11.13 8.48 -2.73
N VAL A 62 10.64 8.68 -1.50
CA VAL A 62 11.17 8.00 -0.30
C VAL A 62 10.96 6.50 -0.39
N VAL A 63 9.76 6.07 -0.78
CA VAL A 63 9.46 4.64 -1.01
C VAL A 63 10.38 4.06 -2.08
N SER A 64 10.65 4.79 -3.17
CA SER A 64 11.57 4.33 -4.22
C SER A 64 13.00 4.14 -3.72
N THR A 65 13.50 5.04 -2.86
CA THR A 65 14.83 4.91 -2.25
C THR A 65 14.91 3.68 -1.34
N ILE A 66 13.90 3.47 -0.48
CA ILE A 66 13.83 2.29 0.41
C ILE A 66 13.75 1.00 -0.42
N MET A 67 12.98 1.02 -1.50
CA MET A 67 12.72 -0.15 -2.33
C MET A 67 13.78 -0.37 -3.42
N GLY A 68 14.75 0.53 -3.57
CA GLY A 68 15.79 0.44 -4.60
C GLY A 68 15.25 0.57 -6.03
N TRP A 69 14.27 1.44 -6.25
CA TRP A 69 13.73 1.76 -7.58
C TRP A 69 14.31 3.07 -8.09
N SER A 70 14.40 3.21 -9.41
CA SER A 70 14.74 4.51 -10.00
C SER A 70 13.57 5.49 -9.86
N ALA A 71 13.88 6.78 -9.73
CA ALA A 71 12.87 7.85 -9.65
C ALA A 71 11.90 7.82 -10.84
N ALA A 72 12.42 7.56 -12.05
CA ALA A 72 11.62 7.48 -13.28
C ALA A 72 10.58 6.34 -13.27
N THR A 73 10.81 5.28 -12.47
CA THR A 73 9.90 4.13 -12.40
C THR A 73 9.07 4.10 -11.13
N ALA A 74 9.29 5.03 -10.19
CA ALA A 74 8.73 5.01 -8.85
C ALA A 74 7.20 4.86 -8.84
N VAL A 75 6.47 5.63 -9.65
CA VAL A 75 5.00 5.57 -9.70
C VAL A 75 4.50 4.23 -10.26
N ARG A 76 5.11 3.74 -11.34
CA ARG A 76 4.75 2.44 -11.95
C ARG A 76 5.05 1.30 -10.97
N MET A 77 6.18 1.36 -10.28
CA MET A 77 6.59 0.35 -9.33
C MET A 77 5.72 0.41 -8.06
N ALA A 78 5.35 1.59 -7.59
CA ALA A 78 4.41 1.74 -6.49
C ALA A 78 3.05 1.12 -6.83
N LYS A 79 2.54 1.28 -8.05
CA LYS A 79 1.31 0.58 -8.49
C LYS A 79 1.49 -0.95 -8.55
N ARG A 80 2.68 -1.42 -8.95
CA ARG A 80 2.99 -2.86 -9.02
C ARG A 80 3.14 -3.49 -7.64
N TYR A 81 3.71 -2.77 -6.68
CA TYR A 81 4.07 -3.31 -5.37
C TYR A 81 3.06 -2.98 -4.27
N GLY A 82 2.44 -1.80 -4.33
CA GLY A 82 1.44 -1.32 -3.39
C GLY A 82 0.04 -1.75 -3.80
N HIS A 83 -0.58 -2.59 -2.96
CA HIS A 83 -1.99 -2.96 -3.08
C HIS A 83 -2.82 -2.05 -2.18
N ILE A 84 -2.94 -0.78 -2.56
CA ILE A 84 -3.62 0.25 -1.75
C ILE A 84 -5.09 -0.11 -1.54
N GLY A 85 -5.50 -0.21 -0.28
CA GLY A 85 -6.88 -0.51 0.07
C GLY A 85 -7.84 0.67 -0.11
N GLN A 86 -9.14 0.37 -0.13
CA GLN A 86 -10.23 1.36 -0.20
C GLN A 86 -10.20 2.36 0.97
N LYS A 87 -9.60 1.99 2.11
CA LYS A 87 -9.47 2.86 3.29
C LYS A 87 -8.60 4.09 2.99
N ALA A 88 -7.42 3.90 2.40
CA ALA A 88 -6.52 5.01 2.07
C ALA A 88 -7.15 5.97 1.04
N LEU A 89 -7.95 5.44 0.10
CA LEU A 89 -8.71 6.27 -0.84
C LEU A 89 -9.76 7.13 -0.13
N ARG A 90 -10.47 6.58 0.86
CA ARG A 90 -11.45 7.32 1.66
C ARG A 90 -10.79 8.41 2.50
N GLU A 91 -9.70 8.09 3.19
CA GLU A 91 -8.93 9.06 3.97
C GLU A 91 -8.40 10.19 3.09
N ALA A 92 -7.91 9.89 1.88
CA ALA A 92 -7.49 10.90 0.92
C ALA A 92 -8.64 11.82 0.49
N MET A 93 -9.86 11.30 0.31
CA MET A 93 -11.04 12.11 -0.02
C MET A 93 -11.55 12.93 1.17
N GLU A 94 -11.45 12.43 2.40
CA GLU A 94 -11.84 13.18 3.60
C GLU A 94 -11.04 14.47 3.78
N VAL A 95 -9.82 14.55 3.25
CA VAL A 95 -9.04 15.79 3.23
C VAL A 95 -9.82 16.92 2.55
N LEU A 96 -10.52 16.64 1.45
CA LEU A 96 -11.32 17.64 0.74
C LEU A 96 -12.50 18.13 1.59
N GLY A 97 -13.10 17.24 2.39
CA GLY A 97 -14.21 17.58 3.28
C GLY A 97 -13.82 18.46 4.47
N LYS A 98 -12.53 18.52 4.82
CA LYS A 98 -11.99 19.35 5.91
C LYS A 98 -11.59 20.75 5.45
N VAL A 99 -11.56 21.00 4.15
CA VAL A 99 -11.26 22.31 3.60
C VAL A 99 -12.56 23.10 3.52
N GLU A 100 -12.76 24.04 4.45
CA GLU A 100 -13.77 25.07 4.28
C GLU A 100 -13.38 25.96 3.09
N ILE A 101 -14.19 25.91 2.03
CA ILE A 101 -14.02 26.81 0.88
C ILE A 101 -14.43 28.21 1.35
N LEU A 102 -13.45 28.99 1.82
CA LEU A 102 -13.66 30.35 2.34
C LEU A 102 -14.16 31.36 1.28
N ALA A 103 -14.12 30.99 0.00
CA ALA A 103 -14.58 31.81 -1.10
C ALA A 103 -15.81 31.19 -1.76
N GLY A 104 -16.96 31.86 -1.63
CA GLY A 104 -18.15 31.49 -2.39
C GLY A 104 -17.82 31.37 -3.87
N SER A 105 -18.18 30.23 -4.47
CA SER A 105 -17.97 29.96 -5.89
C SER A 105 -18.41 31.15 -6.74
N PRO A 106 -17.59 31.66 -7.68
CA PRO A 106 -17.97 32.78 -8.53
C PRO A 106 -19.27 32.45 -9.28
N LYS A 107 -20.35 33.16 -8.96
CA LYS A 107 -21.67 32.94 -9.58
C LYS A 107 -21.70 33.31 -11.06
N ASN A 108 -20.73 34.11 -11.52
CA ASN A 108 -20.62 34.54 -12.90
C ASN A 108 -19.31 34.04 -13.50
N PRO A 109 -19.34 33.46 -14.72
CA PRO A 109 -18.13 33.14 -15.45
C PRO A 109 -17.31 34.42 -15.70
N PRO A 110 -15.97 34.35 -15.68
CA PRO A 110 -15.13 35.49 -16.01
C PRO A 110 -15.49 35.96 -17.43
N LYS A 111 -15.87 37.24 -17.56
CA LYS A 111 -16.16 37.84 -18.86
C LYS A 111 -14.87 37.82 -19.66
N SER A 112 -14.87 37.13 -20.80
CA SER A 112 -13.79 37.27 -21.77
C SER A 112 -13.84 38.70 -22.32
N GLU A 113 -12.76 39.45 -22.16
CA GLU A 113 -12.56 40.67 -22.94
C GLU A 113 -12.40 40.27 -24.40
N ARG A 114 -13.40 40.62 -25.22
CA ARG A 114 -13.32 40.48 -26.67
C ARG A 114 -12.31 41.51 -27.16
N VAL A 115 -11.09 41.07 -27.43
CA VAL A 115 -10.08 41.90 -28.10
C VAL A 115 -10.61 42.23 -29.49
N GLU A 116 -11.08 43.47 -29.69
CA GLU A 116 -11.43 43.98 -31.01
C GLU A 116 -10.15 44.08 -31.85
N ALA A 117 -10.01 43.16 -32.80
CA ALA A 117 -8.97 43.22 -33.80
C ALA A 117 -9.17 44.52 -34.62
N ALA A 118 -8.30 45.49 -34.38
CA ALA A 118 -8.20 46.70 -35.19
C ALA A 118 -7.98 46.30 -36.66
N LYS A 119 -8.96 46.61 -37.50
CA LYS A 119 -8.79 46.56 -38.96
C LYS A 119 -7.85 47.69 -39.36
N SER A 120 -6.66 47.35 -39.87
CA SER A 120 -5.81 48.29 -40.61
C SER A 120 -6.37 48.46 -42.02
N ASN A 121 -6.48 49.72 -42.45
CA ASN A 121 -6.67 50.16 -43.84
C ASN A 121 -5.51 49.71 -44.74
#